data_AF-A0A1I3YTW7-F1
#
_entry.id   AF-A0A1I3YTW7-F1
#
_cell.length_a   1.000
_cell.length_b   1.000
_cell.length_c   1.000
_cell.angle_alpha   90.00
_cell.angle_beta   90.00
_cell.angle_gamma   90.00
#
_symmetry.space_group_name_H-M   'P 1'
#
loop_
_entity.id
_entity.type
_entity.pdbx_description
1 polymer ?
#
loop_
_entity_poly.entity_id
_entity_poly.type
_entity_poly.pdbx_seq_one_letter_code
_entity_poly.pdbx_strand_id
1 'polypeptide(L)' 'MCQLLGVSRSVYYDYEHRQRSQTDDLCHKKLLATVREIAQSCHYTYGHRRMKKALNALGYPVGCWKTRSLMREAEAQVR' A
#
# COMPACT_ATOMS: atom_id res chain seq x y z
N MET A 1 -22.92 11.49 -16.88
CA MET A 1 -23.09 10.28 -16.05
C MET A 1 -24.12 10.46 -14.94
N CYS A 2 -23.97 11.42 -14.02
CA CYS A 2 -24.86 11.53 -12.85
C CYS A 2 -26.34 11.78 -13.20
N GLN A 3 -26.64 12.59 -14.23
CA GLN A 3 -28.02 12.84 -14.71
C GLN A 3 -28.68 11.60 -15.35
N LEU A 4 -27.90 10.72 -16.00
CA LEU A 4 -28.41 9.47 -16.58
C LEU A 4 -28.76 8.43 -15.50
N LEU A 5 -28.05 8.48 -14.37
CA LEU A 5 -28.21 7.56 -13.24
C LEU A 5 -29.19 8.09 -12.17
N GLY A 6 -29.73 9.30 -12.33
CA GLY A 6 -30.66 9.90 -11.37
C GLY A 6 -30.04 10.20 -9.99
N VAL A 7 -28.72 10.16 -9.86
CA VAL A 7 -28.00 10.38 -8.58
C VAL A 7 -27.36 11.76 -8.53
N SER A 8 -27.27 12.32 -7.33
CA SER A 8 -26.54 13.57 -7.11
C SER A 8 -25.04 13.36 -7.38
N ARG A 9 -24.38 14.44 -7.81
CA ARG A 9 -22.95 14.42 -8.14
C ARG A 9 -22.10 14.00 -6.92
N SER A 10 -22.47 14.44 -5.71
CA SER A 10 -21.77 14.06 -4.48
C SER A 10 -21.85 12.56 -4.22
N VAL A 11 -23.04 11.97 -4.31
CA VAL A 11 -23.23 10.53 -4.07
C VAL A 11 -22.46 9.68 -5.08
N TYR A 12 -22.42 10.09 -6.35
CA TYR A 12 -21.66 9.38 -7.38
C TYR A 12 -20.14 9.36 -7.06
N TYR A 13 -19.55 10.51 -6.74
CA TYR A 13 -18.13 10.58 -6.40
C TYR A 13 -17.81 9.94 -5.05
N ASP A 14 -18.72 10.01 -4.06
CA ASP A 14 -18.57 9.32 -2.79
C ASP A 14 -18.53 7.80 -2.98
N TYR A 15 -19.41 7.27 -3.84
CA TYR A 15 -19.43 5.85 -4.19
C TYR A 15 -18.18 5.41 -4.95
N GLU A 16 -17.75 6.19 -5.95
CA GLU A 16 -16.52 5.93 -6.71
C GLU A 16 -15.28 5.99 -5.79
N HIS A 17 -15.25 6.95 -4.86
CA HIS A 17 -14.17 7.08 -3.88
C HIS A 17 -14.13 5.88 -2.92
N ARG A 18 -15.27 5.46 -2.37
CA ARG A 18 -15.36 4.28 -1.49
C ARG A 18 -14.89 3.00 -2.18
N GLN A 19 -15.31 2.76 -3.42
CA GLN A 19 -14.87 1.59 -4.18
C GLN A 19 -13.35 1.60 -4.46
N ARG A 20 -12.80 2.76 -4.82
CA ARG A 20 -11.35 2.90 -5.01
C ARG A 20 -10.59 2.66 -3.72
N SER A 21 -11.05 3.23 -2.60
CA SER A 21 -10.43 3.02 -1.29
C SER A 21 -10.43 1.55 -0.89
N GLN A 22 -11.54 0.82 -1.09
CA GLN A 22 -11.60 -0.62 -0.80
C GLN A 22 -10.61 -1.46 -1.63
N THR A 23 -10.40 -1.09 -2.89
CA THR A 23 -9.44 -1.78 -3.77
C THR A 23 -7.99 -1.45 -3.38
N ASP A 24 -7.72 -0.19 -3.03
CA ASP A 24 -6.42 0.26 -2.54
C ASP A 24 -6.06 -0.43 -1.21
N ASP A 25 -7.03 -0.57 -0.30
CA ASP A 25 -6.88 -1.26 0.99
C ASP A 25 -6.41 -2.71 0.83
N LEU A 26 -6.95 -3.43 -0.16
CA LEU A 26 -6.57 -4.84 -0.40
C LEU A 26 -5.13 -4.96 -0.92
N CYS A 27 -4.75 -4.08 -1.84
CA CYS A 27 -3.40 -4.00 -2.38
C CYS A 27 -2.39 -3.58 -1.30
N HIS A 28 -2.78 -2.62 -0.48
CA HIS A 28 -1.99 -2.11 0.65
C HIS A 28 -1.76 -3.19 1.71
N LYS A 29 -2.79 -3.96 2.08
CA LYS A 29 -2.66 -5.10 3.01
C LYS A 29 -1.70 -6.17 2.49
N LYS A 30 -1.76 -6.50 1.18
CA LYS A 30 -0.80 -7.43 0.56
C LYS A 30 0.63 -6.91 0.64
N LEU A 31 0.83 -5.64 0.32
CA LEU A 31 2.14 -4.99 0.43
C LEU A 31 2.67 -5.03 1.87
N LEU A 32 1.84 -4.74 2.87
CA LEU A 32 2.22 -4.82 4.27
C LEU A 32 2.65 -6.24 4.69
N ALA A 33 1.92 -7.26 4.25
CA ALA A 33 2.29 -8.66 4.51
C ALA A 33 3.66 -9.00 3.91
N THR A 34 3.89 -8.65 2.63
CA THR A 34 5.20 -8.89 1.98
C THR A 34 6.35 -8.17 2.69
N VAL A 35 6.14 -6.94 3.16
CA VAL A 35 7.15 -6.19 3.92
C VAL A 35 7.49 -6.89 5.24
N ARG A 36 6.48 -7.42 5.95
CA ARG A 36 6.69 -8.17 7.19
C ARG A 36 7.46 -9.47 6.94
N GLU A 37 7.11 -10.22 5.91
CA GLU A 37 7.81 -11.47 5.55
C GLU A 37 9.29 -11.21 5.21
N ILE A 38 9.57 -10.19 4.41
CA ILE A 38 10.96 -9.81 4.08
C ILE A 38 11.69 -9.37 5.35
N ALA A 39 11.07 -8.55 6.19
CA ALA A 39 11.69 -8.09 7.43
C ALA A 39 12.02 -9.25 8.38
N GLN A 40 11.12 -10.22 8.52
CA GLN A 40 11.35 -11.43 9.31
C GLN A 40 12.47 -12.29 8.73
N SER A 41 12.46 -12.53 7.41
CA SER A 41 13.52 -13.30 6.72
C SER A 41 14.91 -12.67 6.86
N CYS A 42 14.96 -11.34 6.96
CA CYS A 42 16.20 -10.56 7.05
C CYS A 42 16.52 -10.10 8.49
N HIS A 43 15.87 -10.69 9.51
CA HIS A 43 16.04 -10.35 10.93
C HIS A 43 16.01 -8.84 11.22
N TYR A 44 15.10 -8.10 10.58
CA TYR A 44 14.93 -6.65 10.75
C TYR A 44 16.18 -5.81 10.44
N THR A 45 17.20 -6.37 9.78
CA THR A 45 18.44 -5.65 9.44
C THR A 45 18.23 -4.69 8.24
N TYR A 46 17.13 -4.86 7.49
CA TYR A 46 16.88 -4.13 6.25
C TYR A 46 16.22 -2.78 6.52
N GLY A 47 16.98 -1.70 6.32
CA GLY A 47 16.43 -0.35 6.24
C GLY A 47 15.67 -0.08 4.94
N HIS A 48 14.98 1.07 4.87
CA HIS A 48 14.09 1.44 3.75
C HIS A 48 14.74 1.37 2.36
N ARG A 49 16.05 1.64 2.23
CA ARG A 49 16.75 1.56 0.95
C ARG A 49 16.86 0.13 0.43
N ARG A 50 17.16 -0.83 1.31
CA ARG A 50 17.26 -2.26 0.98
C ARG A 50 15.87 -2.86 0.79
N MET A 51 14.92 -2.47 1.64
CA MET A 51 13.52 -2.89 1.53
C MET A 51 12.92 -2.45 0.19
N LYS A 52 13.17 -1.21 -0.26
CA LYS A 52 12.74 -0.72 -1.59
C LYS A 52 13.28 -1.62 -2.71
N LYS A 53 14.57 -1.99 -2.65
CA LYS A 53 15.18 -2.87 -3.66
C LYS A 53 14.54 -4.25 -3.67
N ALA A 54 14.28 -4.83 -2.49
CA ALA A 54 13.61 -6.12 -2.37
C ALA A 54 12.18 -6.09 -2.93
N LEU A 55 11.39 -5.06 -2.59
CA LEU A 55 10.04 -4.90 -3.11
C LEU A 55 10.02 -4.69 -4.63
N ASN A 56 10.93 -3.87 -5.16
CA ASN A 56 11.07 -3.68 -6.60
C ASN A 56 11.49 -4.98 -7.32
N ALA A 57 12.37 -5.78 -6.70
CA ALA A 57 12.79 -7.08 -7.25
C ALA A 57 11.65 -8.10 -7.27
N LEU A 58 10.72 -8.03 -6.31
CA LEU A 58 9.49 -8.81 -6.27
C LEU A 58 8.42 -8.31 -7.27
N GLY A 59 8.71 -7.24 -8.02
CA GLY A 59 7.80 -6.68 -9.02
C GLY A 59 6.82 -5.63 -8.48
N TYR A 60 6.99 -5.16 -7.24
CA TYR A 60 6.20 -4.06 -6.70
C TYR A 60 6.95 -2.73 -6.88
N PRO A 61 6.55 -1.86 -7.84
CA PRO A 61 7.20 -0.58 -8.04
C PRO A 61 6.81 0.38 -6.89
N VAL A 62 7.65 0.43 -5.85
CA VAL A 62 7.41 1.29 -4.69
C VAL A 62 8.44 2.40 -4.57
N GLY A 63 7.94 3.60 -4.27
CA GLY A 63 8.78 4.77 -3.96
C GLY A 63 9.45 4.66 -2.59
N CYS A 64 10.46 5.50 -2.35
CA CYS A 64 11.13 5.58 -1.04
C CYS A 64 10.17 6.01 0.07
N TRP A 65 9.29 6.98 -0.19
CA TRP A 65 8.29 7.46 0.76
C TRP A 65 7.24 6.40 1.10
N LYS A 66 6.72 5.70 0.08
CA LYS A 66 5.75 4.60 0.25
C LYS A 66 6.36 3.44 1.03
N THR A 67 7.60 3.06 0.73
CA THR A 67 8.34 2.04 1.49
C THR A 67 8.50 2.44 2.96
N ARG A 68 8.80 3.72 3.25
CA ARG A 68 8.94 4.21 4.62
C ARG A 68 7.61 4.20 5.39
N SER A 69 6.51 4.55 4.74
CA SER A 69 5.16 4.45 5.34
C SER A 69 4.84 2.99 5.67
N LEU A 70 5.02 2.09 4.68
CA LEU A 70 4.78 0.65 4.84
C LEU A 70 5.64 0.04 5.96
N MET A 71 6.91 0.40 6.08
CA MET A 71 7.76 -0.08 7.17
C MET A 71 7.30 0.41 8.55
N ARG A 72 6.78 1.65 8.65
CA ARG A 72 6.23 2.18 9.90
C ARG A 72 4.95 1.45 10.29
N GLU A 73 4.05 1.26 9.32
CA GLU A 73 2.77 0.56 9.50
C GLU A 73 2.95 -0.95 9.77
N ALA A 74 3.99 -1.55 9.20
CA ALA A 74 4.33 -2.95 9.42
C ALA A 74 5.06 -3.19 10.76
N GLU A 75 5.37 -2.13 11.53
CA GLU A 75 6.27 -2.17 12.70
C GLU A 75 7.65 -2.79 12.39
N ALA A 76 8.01 -2.86 11.11
CA ALA A 76 9.26 -3.43 10.63
C ALA A 76 10.40 -2.41 10.68
N GLN A 77 10.49 -1.64 11.77
CA GLN A 77 11.63 -0.77 11.98
C GLN A 77 12.87 -1.60 12.29
N VAL A 78 14.02 -1.12 11.81
CA VAL A 78 15.31 -1.75 12.07
C VAL A 78 15.56 -1.73 13.57
N ARG A 79 15.91 -2.90 14.11
CA ARG A 79 16.19 -3.11 15.54
C ARG A 79 17.67 -2.91 15.83
#